data_AF-A0A678WE32-F1
#
_entry.id   AF-A0A678WE32-F1
#
_cell.length_a   1.000
_cell.length_b   1.000
_cell.length_c   1.000
_cell.angle_alpha   90.00
_cell.angle_beta   90.00
_cell.angle_gamma   90.00
#
_symmetry.space_group_name_H-M   'P 1'
#
loop_
_entity.id
_entity.type
_entity.pdbx_description
1 polymer ?
#
loop_
_entity_poly.entity_id
_entity_poly.type
_entity_poly.pdbx_seq_one_letter_code
_entity_poly.pdbx_strand_id
1 'polypeptide(L)'
;YDERTSRELEDAFSKGKKSTEMLIAGFLYVADLENMVQYRRNEHGRRRKIKRDIIDIPKKGVAGLRLDCDTNTVNLARESSADGADSTLT
;
A
#
# COMPACT_ATOMS: atom_id res chain seq x y z
N TYR A 1 1.27 -6.43 0.84
CA TYR A 1 2.27 -5.35 0.82
C TYR A 1 3.45 -5.77 -0.03
N ASP A 2 4.27 -4.83 -0.47
CA ASP A 2 5.60 -5.15 -0.99
C ASP A 2 6.53 -5.62 0.16
N GLU A 3 7.71 -6.12 -0.19
CA GLU A 3 8.66 -6.72 0.76
C GLU A 3 9.14 -5.73 1.83
N ARG A 4 9.41 -4.47 1.45
CA ARG A 4 9.90 -3.46 2.38
C ARG A 4 8.83 -3.13 3.42
N THR A 5 7.64 -2.76 2.97
CA THR A 5 6.55 -2.41 3.89
C THR A 5 6.10 -3.61 4.73
N SER A 6 6.18 -4.84 4.21
CA SER A 6 5.91 -6.04 5.01
C SER A 6 6.88 -6.19 6.18
N ARG A 7 8.18 -5.92 5.97
CA ARG A 7 9.18 -5.96 7.05
C ARG A 7 8.97 -4.86 8.09
N GLU A 8 8.64 -3.65 7.65
CA GLU A 8 8.36 -2.53 8.56
C GLU A 8 7.14 -2.81 9.45
N LEU A 9 6.08 -3.37 8.87
CA LEU A 9 4.90 -3.81 9.61
C LEU A 9 5.23 -4.91 10.62
N GLU A 10 5.99 -5.92 10.21
CA GLU A 10 6.38 -7.03 11.08
C GLU A 10 7.29 -6.57 12.23
N ASP A 11 8.24 -5.67 11.97
CA ASP A 11 9.12 -5.09 12.99
C ASP A 11 8.33 -4.26 14.00
N ALA A 12 7.40 -3.42 13.52
CA ALA A 12 6.53 -2.63 14.39
C ALA A 12 5.64 -3.51 15.27
N PHE A 13 5.05 -4.55 14.69
CA PHE A 13 4.23 -5.53 15.40
C PHE A 13 5.06 -6.30 16.45
N SER A 14 6.25 -6.78 16.07
CA SER A 14 7.15 -7.52 16.96
C SER A 14 7.65 -6.67 18.14
N LYS A 15 7.76 -5.35 17.95
CA LYS A 15 8.11 -4.39 19.00
C LYS A 15 6.91 -3.96 19.85
N GLY A 16 5.71 -4.51 19.63
CA GLY A 16 4.50 -4.17 20.38
C GLY A 16 4.00 -2.75 20.12
N LYS A 17 4.35 -2.13 18.98
CA LYS A 17 3.82 -0.81 18.63
C LYS A 17 2.33 -0.92 18.31
N LYS A 18 1.56 0.06 18.75
CA LYS A 18 0.11 0.16 18.44
C LYS A 18 -0.15 0.60 16.99
N SER A 19 0.75 1.40 16.45
CA SER A 19 0.69 1.88 15.07
C SER A 19 2.07 2.12 14.49
N THR A 20 2.13 2.22 13.16
CA THR A 20 3.33 2.61 12.43
C THR A 20 2.97 3.43 11.20
N GLU A 21 3.86 4.33 10.79
CA GLU A 21 3.71 5.12 9.56
C GLU A 21 4.50 4.48 8.43
N MET A 22 3.96 4.52 7.22
CA MET A 22 4.57 3.94 6.03
C MET A 22 4.36 4.86 4.81
N LEU A 23 5.37 4.93 3.94
CA LEU A 23 5.31 5.69 2.70
C LEU A 23 4.90 4.77 1.56
N ILE A 24 3.72 4.98 0.98
CA ILE A 24 3.18 4.19 -0.14
C ILE A 24 2.91 5.13 -1.30
N ALA A 25 3.62 4.91 -2.42
CA ALA A 25 3.46 5.68 -3.66
C ALA A 25 3.48 7.20 -3.44
N GLY A 26 4.38 7.70 -2.59
CA GLY A 26 4.54 9.13 -2.29
C GLY A 26 3.61 9.67 -1.21
N PHE A 27 2.74 8.85 -0.63
CA PHE A 27 1.80 9.28 0.42
C PHE A 27 2.07 8.59 1.75
N LEU A 28 1.91 9.34 2.84
CA LEU A 28 2.00 8.80 4.20
C LEU A 28 0.70 8.10 4.59
N TYR A 29 0.83 6.84 4.99
CA TYR A 29 -0.22 6.03 5.57
C TYR A 29 0.10 5.71 7.02
N VAL A 30 -0.94 5.59 7.83
CA VAL A 30 -0.88 5.03 9.17
C VAL A 30 -1.44 3.62 9.11
N ALA A 31 -0.69 2.64 9.61
CA ALA A 31 -1.21 1.32 9.95
C ALA A 31 -1.47 1.27 11.45
N ASP A 32 -2.74 1.13 11.79
CA ASP A 32 -3.23 0.89 13.14
C ASP A 32 -3.28 -0.63 13.35
N LEU A 33 -2.35 -1.12 14.17
CA LEU A 33 -2.13 -2.54 14.45
C LEU A 33 -3.08 -3.06 15.55
N GLU A 34 -3.70 -2.17 16.33
CA GLU A 34 -4.72 -2.56 17.31
C GLU A 34 -6.06 -2.85 16.61
N ASN A 35 -6.46 -1.95 15.71
CA ASN A 35 -7.72 -2.08 14.96
C ASN A 35 -7.57 -2.82 13.62
N MET A 36 -6.34 -3.22 13.27
CA MET A 36 -6.02 -3.93 12.02
C MET A 36 -6.55 -3.19 10.78
N VAL A 37 -6.20 -1.91 10.66
CA VAL A 37 -6.63 -1.05 9.57
C VAL A 37 -5.51 -0.11 9.13
N GLN A 38 -5.45 0.21 7.83
CA GLN A 38 -4.62 1.29 7.30
C GLN A 38 -5.48 2.42 6.74
N TYR A 39 -4.96 3.64 6.80
CA TYR A 39 -5.58 4.84 6.24
C TYR A 39 -4.53 5.91 5.93
N ARG A 40 -4.87 6.84 5.05
CA ARG A 40 -3.99 7.95 4.67
C ARG A 40 -3.91 8.96 5.83
N ARG A 41 -2.72 9.45 6.17
CA ARG A 41 -2.50 10.27 7.38
C ARG A 41 -3.20 11.63 7.33
N ASN A 42 -3.16 12.31 6.18
CA ASN A 42 -3.52 13.73 6.07
C ASN A 42 -4.85 13.99 5.34
N GLU A 43 -5.56 12.95 4.90
CA GLU A 43 -6.76 13.11 4.09
C GLU A 43 -7.84 12.08 4.46
N HIS A 44 -9.10 12.46 4.20
CA HIS A 44 -10.25 11.55 4.27
C HIS A 44 -10.20 10.53 3.13
N GLY A 45 -9.36 9.51 3.33
CA GLY A 45 -9.19 8.41 2.40
C GLY A 45 -9.96 7.16 2.79
N ARG A 46 -9.93 6.17 1.90
CA ARG A 46 -10.46 4.84 2.18
C ARG A 46 -9.69 4.16 3.32
N ARG A 47 -10.39 3.72 4.36
CA ARG A 47 -9.86 2.82 5.38
C ARG A 47 -9.87 1.40 4.83
N ARG A 48 -8.73 0.70 4.89
CA ARG A 48 -8.58 -0.67 4.38
C ARG A 48 -8.20 -1.59 5.52
N LYS A 49 -8.91 -2.70 5.70
CA LYS A 49 -8.54 -3.74 6.68
C LYS A 49 -7.20 -4.35 6.28
N ILE A 50 -6.38 -4.66 7.26
CA ILE A 50 -5.08 -5.32 7.10
C ILE A 50 -5.11 -6.62 7.91
N LYS A 51 -4.30 -7.60 7.54
CA LYS A 51 -4.16 -8.85 8.30
C LYS A 51 -2.75 -9.40 8.19
N ARG A 52 -2.31 -10.09 9.24
CA ARG A 52 -1.11 -10.93 9.26
C ARG A 52 -1.55 -12.37 9.06
N ASP A 53 -1.02 -13.03 8.04
CA ASP A 53 -1.46 -14.37 7.63
C ASP A 53 -0.31 -15.12 6.95
N ILE A 54 -0.47 -16.43 6.73
CA ILE A 54 0.51 -17.25 6.01
C ILE A 54 0.63 -16.83 4.54
N ILE A 55 1.76 -17.13 3.91
CA ILE A 55 2.08 -16.66 2.55
C ILE A 55 1.16 -17.28 1.50
N ASP A 56 0.78 -18.54 1.66
CA ASP A 56 0.09 -19.34 0.62
C ASP A 56 -1.44 -19.11 0.57
N ILE A 57 -1.93 -18.01 1.15
CA ILE A 57 -3.35 -17.65 1.00
C ILE A 57 -3.65 -17.11 -0.40
N PRO A 58 -4.86 -17.37 -0.94
CA PRO A 58 -5.33 -16.73 -2.16
C PRO A 58 -5.31 -15.20 -2.03
N LYS A 59 -4.67 -14.51 -2.99
CA LYS A 59 -4.54 -13.05 -3.00
C LYS A 59 -4.59 -12.50 -4.43
N LYS A 60 -5.08 -11.27 -4.60
CA LYS A 60 -5.19 -10.60 -5.91
C LYS A 60 -3.86 -10.25 -6.57
N GLY A 61 -2.79 -10.17 -5.78
CA GLY A 61 -1.56 -9.51 -6.21
C GLY A 61 -0.70 -9.01 -5.07
N VAL A 62 0.40 -8.37 -5.44
CA VAL A 62 1.38 -7.76 -4.54
C VAL A 62 1.51 -6.28 -4.90
N ALA A 63 1.25 -5.39 -3.94
CA ALA A 63 1.38 -3.93 -4.10
C ALA A 63 0.70 -3.33 -5.37
N GLY A 64 -0.41 -3.94 -5.81
CA GLY A 64 -1.16 -3.51 -6.99
C GLY A 64 -0.85 -4.27 -8.28
N LEU A 65 0.22 -5.08 -8.31
CA LEU A 65 0.54 -5.96 -9.42
C LEU A 65 -0.21 -7.30 -9.30
N ARG A 66 -0.94 -7.70 -10.35
CA ARG A 66 -1.67 -8.98 -10.41
C ARG A 66 -0.71 -10.15 -10.66
N LEU A 67 -1.04 -11.34 -10.13
CA LEU A 67 -0.23 -12.56 -10.29
C LEU A 67 -0.49 -13.26 -11.63
N ASP A 68 -1.62 -12.94 -12.23
CA ASP A 68 -2.27 -13.56 -13.38
C ASP A 68 -2.19 -12.67 -14.64
N CYS A 69 -1.12 -11.88 -14.77
CA CYS A 69 -0.78 -11.32 -16.07
C CYS A 69 -0.07 -12.42 -16.85
N ASP A 70 -0.82 -13.13 -17.69
CA ASP A 70 -0.25 -13.96 -18.75
C ASP A 70 0.95 -13.23 -19.36
N THR A 71 2.05 -13.95 -19.51
CA THR A 71 3.36 -13.51 -20.01
C THR A 71 3.36 -12.91 -21.43
N ASN A 72 2.20 -12.49 -21.97
CA ASN A 72 2.00 -12.10 -23.37
C ASN A 72 1.57 -10.64 -23.62
N THR A 73 1.42 -9.76 -22.62
CA THR A 73 0.97 -8.36 -22.86
C THR A 73 1.90 -7.25 -22.36
N VAL A 74 3.20 -7.52 -22.18
CA VAL A 74 4.16 -6.53 -21.66
C VAL A 74 4.62 -5.42 -22.64
N ASN A 75 4.03 -5.31 -23.84
CA ASN A 75 4.54 -4.39 -24.87
C ASN A 75 3.74 -3.11 -25.18
N LEU A 76 2.60 -2.79 -24.56
CA LEU A 76 1.92 -1.52 -24.89
C LEU A 76 1.59 -0.66 -23.67
N ALA A 77 2.03 0.60 -23.76
CA ALA A 77 1.71 1.76 -22.93
C ALA A 77 2.48 1.91 -21.59
N ARG A 78 3.81 2.05 -21.69
CA ARG A 78 4.53 3.01 -20.83
C ARG A 78 4.25 4.41 -21.39
N GLU A 79 3.15 5.03 -20.98
CA GLU A 79 3.04 6.49 -21.02
C GLU A 79 3.12 7.01 -19.59
N SER A 80 4.29 7.58 -19.28
CA SER A 80 4.54 8.31 -18.05
C SER A 80 3.87 9.67 -18.14
N SER A 81 2.57 9.75 -17.81
CA SER A 81 1.89 11.03 -17.63
C SER A 81 2.12 11.54 -16.21
N ALA A 82 3.33 12.04 -15.97
CA ALA A 82 3.54 13.03 -14.92
C ALA A 82 3.09 14.37 -15.53
N ASP A 83 1.92 14.87 -15.15
CA ASP A 83 1.63 16.30 -14.98
C ASP A 83 0.17 16.51 -14.60
N GLY A 84 -0.02 17.24 -13.50
CA GLY A 84 -1.32 17.57 -12.94
C GLY A 84 -1.17 18.54 -11.77
N ALA A 85 -0.45 19.63 -12.01
CA ALA A 85 -0.57 20.83 -11.19
C ALA A 85 -1.97 21.40 -11.40
N ASP A 86 -2.71 21.62 -10.31
CA ASP A 86 -3.68 22.70 -10.30
C ASP A 86 -3.72 23.38 -8.93
N SER A 87 -3.77 24.70 -9.00
CA SER A 87 -3.57 25.67 -7.94
C SER A 87 -4.94 26.20 -7.56
N THR A 88 -5.49 25.83 -6.41
CA THR A 88 -6.76 26.42 -5.96
C THR A 88 -6.47 27.76 -5.26
N LEU A 89 -6.48 28.82 -6.05
CA LEU A 89 -6.78 30.19 -5.62
C LEU A 89 -8.23 30.48 -6.03
N THR A 90 -9.12 30.61 -5.05
CA THR A 90 -10.29 31.49 -5.12
C THR A 90 -10.81 31.76 -3.72
#